data_AF-A0A917AKC0-F1
#
_entry.id   AF-A0A917AKC0-F1
#
_cell.length_a   1.000
_cell.length_b   1.000
_cell.length_c   1.000
_cell.angle_alpha   90.00
_cell.angle_beta   90.00
_cell.angle_gamma   90.00
#
_symmetry.space_group_name_H-M   'P 1'
#
loop_
_entity.id
_entity.type
_entity.pdbx_description
1 polymer ?
#
loop_
_entity_poly.entity_id
_entity_poly.type
_entity_poly.pdbx_seq_one_letter_code
_entity_poly.pdbx_strand_id
1 'polypeptide(L)'
;MVSDLVGQVEELHQEWNAPSASVAYNRALDRTTSDLIIFAHQDVYFPPGWLSQLWETLDWLSENDPHWGVLAPFGMVGDQHRGAVYSTSLSGVVGTPVAAPLRTSSVDELVIILNRASGLRFDPALPDWHLYGTDIVQTAGANRMEAWVAHLPVVHNDRFHGYLGKGFARAYRAVWRKWRRELPVRTPVLWLRWHGLDLALYRLRAWKSRRQRKERAGDTATDPKVFSAECGWETA
;
A
#
# COMPACT_ATOMS: atom_id res chain seq x y z
N MET A 1 -10.80 6.06 17.05
CA MET A 1 -11.60 4.83 16.86
C MET A 1 -10.64 3.71 16.54
N VAL A 2 -10.91 2.49 17.00
CA VAL A 2 -10.01 1.36 16.88
C VAL A 2 -10.72 0.30 16.04
N SER A 3 -10.12 -0.12 14.93
CA SER A 3 -10.62 -1.24 14.13
C SER A 3 -10.61 -2.53 14.97
N ASP A 4 -11.55 -3.43 14.72
CA ASP A 4 -11.63 -4.75 15.39
C ASP A 4 -10.33 -5.55 15.27
N LEU A 5 -9.51 -5.27 14.22
CA LEU A 5 -8.19 -5.86 14.04
C LEU A 5 -7.28 -5.64 15.24
N VAL A 6 -7.30 -4.46 15.86
CA VAL A 6 -6.36 -4.10 16.93
C VAL A 6 -6.58 -4.94 18.20
N GLY A 7 -7.80 -5.44 18.43
CA GLY A 7 -8.09 -6.36 19.52
C GLY A 7 -7.73 -7.82 19.24
N GLN A 8 -7.31 -8.13 18.01
CA GLN A 8 -7.06 -9.48 17.51
C GLN A 8 -5.60 -9.70 17.08
N VAL A 9 -4.76 -8.67 17.15
CA VAL A 9 -3.31 -8.78 16.93
C VAL A 9 -2.58 -9.08 18.24
N GLU A 10 -1.54 -9.91 18.15
CA GLU A 10 -0.69 -10.25 19.29
C GLU A 10 0.05 -9.02 19.83
N GLU A 11 0.54 -8.15 18.94
CA GLU A 11 1.32 -6.98 19.29
C GLU A 11 1.01 -5.79 18.36
N LEU A 12 0.77 -4.62 18.94
CA LEU A 12 0.62 -3.37 18.20
C LEU A 12 1.86 -2.49 18.38
N HIS A 13 2.64 -2.32 17.31
CA HIS A 13 3.80 -1.42 17.28
C HIS A 13 3.43 -0.03 16.80
N GLN A 14 3.93 1.00 17.48
CA GLN A 14 3.84 2.38 17.02
C GLN A 14 5.24 2.98 16.95
N GLU A 15 5.60 3.50 15.78
CA GLU A 15 6.92 4.10 15.53
C GLU A 15 6.80 5.62 15.41
N TRP A 16 7.65 6.32 16.15
CA TRP A 16 7.69 7.78 16.21
C TRP A 16 9.09 8.29 15.85
N ASN A 17 9.16 9.52 15.33
CA ASN A 17 10.42 10.21 15.03
C ASN A 17 11.38 9.46 14.10
N ALA A 18 10.84 8.63 13.19
CA ALA A 18 11.63 8.03 12.13
C ALA A 18 11.87 9.04 10.99
N PRO A 19 13.06 9.02 10.35
CA PRO A 19 13.37 9.93 9.24
C PRO A 19 12.68 9.55 7.92
N SER A 20 12.21 8.30 7.80
CA SER A 20 11.47 7.77 6.64
C SER A 20 10.63 6.57 7.07
N ALA A 21 9.65 6.21 6.23
CA ALA A 21 8.83 5.01 6.44
C ALA A 21 9.70 3.74 6.48
N SER A 22 10.66 3.61 5.56
CA SER A 22 11.55 2.45 5.50
C SER A 22 12.36 2.26 6.79
N VAL A 23 12.83 3.35 7.41
CA VAL A 23 13.53 3.27 8.70
C VAL A 23 12.56 2.92 9.83
N ALA A 24 11.36 3.50 9.86
CA ALA A 24 10.33 3.17 10.85
C ALA A 24 10.01 1.68 10.82
N TYR A 25 9.69 1.15 9.63
CA TYR A 25 9.27 -0.24 9.47
C TYR A 25 10.39 -1.23 9.74
N ASN A 26 11.64 -0.91 9.39
CA ASN A 26 12.77 -1.76 9.79
C ASN A 26 12.97 -1.81 11.31
N ARG A 27 12.78 -0.69 12.03
CA ARG A 27 12.82 -0.69 13.51
C ARG A 27 11.73 -1.56 14.11
N ALA A 28 10.52 -1.51 13.56
CA ALA A 28 9.43 -2.39 13.97
C ALA A 28 9.77 -3.86 13.68
N LEU A 29 10.32 -4.18 12.51
CA LEU A 29 10.76 -5.54 12.15
C LEU A 29 11.81 -6.10 13.11
N ASP A 30 12.70 -5.26 13.65
CA ASP A 30 13.71 -5.66 14.63
C ASP A 30 13.11 -5.95 16.02
N ARG A 31 11.88 -5.50 16.31
CA ARG A 31 11.24 -5.61 17.62
C ARG A 31 10.23 -6.74 17.73
N THR A 32 9.70 -7.22 16.61
CA THR A 32 8.74 -8.33 16.57
C THR A 32 9.40 -9.62 16.08
N THR A 33 8.96 -10.75 16.63
CA THR A 33 9.29 -12.11 16.16
C THR A 33 8.15 -12.77 15.39
N SER A 34 6.98 -12.13 15.25
CA SER A 34 5.79 -12.72 14.63
C SER A 34 6.02 -13.08 13.17
N ASP A 35 5.58 -14.26 12.74
CA ASP A 35 5.82 -14.78 11.38
C ASP A 35 5.15 -13.97 10.28
N LEU A 36 4.01 -13.35 10.59
CA LEU A 36 3.26 -12.48 9.71
C LEU A 36 3.28 -11.05 10.27
N ILE A 37 3.68 -10.08 9.46
CA ILE A 37 3.77 -8.68 9.89
C ILE A 37 2.89 -7.82 9.00
N ILE A 38 1.95 -7.11 9.62
CA ILE A 38 1.05 -6.16 8.94
C ILE A 38 1.54 -4.74 9.24
N PHE A 39 1.98 -4.05 8.21
CA PHE A 39 2.23 -2.61 8.25
C PHE A 39 0.99 -1.90 7.73
N ALA A 40 0.53 -0.88 8.45
CA ALA A 40 -0.62 -0.09 8.07
C ALA A 40 -0.37 1.40 8.31
N HIS A 41 -0.98 2.26 7.51
CA HIS A 41 -1.07 3.68 7.85
C HIS A 41 -2.05 3.88 9.00
N GLN A 42 -1.82 4.94 9.78
CA GLN A 42 -2.62 5.26 10.96
C GLN A 42 -4.07 5.67 10.64
N ASP A 43 -4.37 5.97 9.37
CA ASP A 43 -5.67 6.35 8.85
C ASP A 43 -6.34 5.24 8.01
N VAL A 44 -5.91 3.98 8.20
CA VAL A 44 -6.60 2.81 7.65
C VAL A 44 -7.58 2.23 8.67
N TYR A 45 -8.78 1.94 8.18
CA TYR A 45 -9.79 1.19 8.89
C TYR A 45 -10.00 -0.18 8.21
N PHE A 46 -9.92 -1.24 9.01
CA PHE A 46 -10.18 -2.61 8.58
C PHE A 46 -11.61 -3.01 8.95
N PRO A 47 -12.45 -3.37 7.97
CA PRO A 47 -13.81 -3.84 8.21
C PRO A 47 -13.85 -5.15 9.02
N PRO A 48 -15.00 -5.50 9.63
CA PRO A 48 -15.23 -6.80 10.25
C PRO A 48 -14.92 -7.96 9.29
N GLY A 49 -14.37 -9.05 9.83
CA GLY A 49 -14.02 -10.24 9.03
C GLY A 49 -12.76 -10.10 8.16
N TRP A 50 -12.07 -8.96 8.19
CA TRP A 50 -10.83 -8.75 7.41
C TRP A 50 -9.74 -9.78 7.74
N LEU A 51 -9.56 -10.13 9.03
CA LEU A 51 -8.60 -11.18 9.42
C LEU A 51 -8.97 -12.56 8.87
N SER A 52 -10.26 -12.90 8.85
CA SER A 52 -10.71 -14.17 8.26
C SER A 52 -10.36 -14.23 6.76
N GLN A 53 -10.58 -13.12 6.03
CA GLN A 53 -10.20 -13.02 4.62
C GLN A 53 -8.67 -13.10 4.42
N LEU A 54 -7.90 -12.53 5.35
CA LEU A 54 -6.45 -12.68 5.35
C LEU A 54 -6.04 -14.14 5.55
N TRP A 55 -6.63 -14.87 6.49
CA TRP A 55 -6.33 -16.29 6.69
C TRP A 55 -6.69 -17.14 5.48
N GLU A 56 -7.86 -16.94 4.88
CA GLU A 56 -8.24 -17.62 3.63
C GLU A 56 -7.24 -17.33 2.48
N THR A 57 -6.76 -16.08 2.40
CA THR A 57 -5.73 -15.68 1.43
C THR A 57 -4.39 -16.39 1.70
N LEU A 58 -4.01 -16.52 2.97
CA LEU A 58 -2.78 -17.19 3.38
C LEU A 58 -2.83 -18.70 3.17
N ASP A 59 -3.99 -19.33 3.38
CA ASP A 59 -4.21 -20.74 3.06
C ASP A 59 -4.00 -20.96 1.55
N TRP A 60 -4.59 -20.10 0.71
CA TRP A 60 -4.36 -20.15 -0.74
C TRP A 60 -2.88 -19.98 -1.11
N LEU A 61 -2.18 -19.02 -0.48
CA LEU A 61 -0.75 -18.80 -0.73
C LEU A 61 0.10 -19.99 -0.27
N SER A 62 -0.27 -20.67 0.83
CA SER A 62 0.47 -21.86 1.30
C SER A 62 0.50 -22.98 0.27
N GLU A 63 -0.55 -23.11 -0.54
CA GLU A 63 -0.68 -24.11 -1.61
C GLU A 63 -0.03 -23.66 -2.93
N ASN A 64 -0.02 -22.36 -3.23
CA ASN A 64 0.34 -21.83 -4.55
C ASN A 64 1.70 -21.13 -4.60
N ASP A 65 2.14 -20.52 -3.50
CA ASP A 65 3.42 -19.83 -3.37
C ASP A 65 3.84 -19.76 -1.89
N PRO A 66 4.35 -20.85 -1.29
CA PRO A 66 4.74 -20.87 0.12
C PRO A 66 5.93 -19.96 0.45
N HIS A 67 6.58 -19.37 -0.55
CA HIS A 67 7.74 -18.48 -0.41
C HIS A 67 7.42 -17.03 -0.84
N TRP A 68 6.14 -16.66 -0.84
CA TRP A 68 5.71 -15.29 -1.11
C TRP A 68 6.41 -14.29 -0.18
N GLY A 69 6.74 -13.11 -0.70
CA GLY A 69 7.44 -12.07 0.05
C GLY A 69 6.52 -10.96 0.56
N VAL A 70 5.66 -10.45 -0.32
CA VAL A 70 4.80 -9.29 -0.06
C VAL A 70 3.35 -9.61 -0.42
N LEU A 71 2.41 -9.20 0.42
CA LEU A 71 0.98 -9.23 0.16
C LEU A 71 0.38 -7.85 0.47
N ALA A 72 -0.60 -7.39 -0.31
CA ALA A 72 -1.27 -6.12 -0.08
C ALA A 72 -2.74 -6.15 -0.53
N PRO A 73 -3.59 -5.25 0.02
CA PRO A 73 -4.97 -5.10 -0.45
C PRO A 73 -5.06 -4.36 -1.78
N PHE A 74 -4.01 -3.65 -2.21
CA PHE A 74 -4.06 -2.80 -3.38
C PHE A 74 -2.69 -2.64 -4.06
N GLY A 75 -2.69 -2.70 -5.38
CA GLY A 75 -1.47 -2.64 -6.17
C GLY A 75 -1.72 -2.68 -7.68
N MET A 76 -0.64 -2.82 -8.44
CA MET A 76 -0.65 -2.78 -9.90
C MET A 76 -0.48 -4.17 -10.50
N VAL A 77 -1.42 -4.56 -11.36
CA VAL A 77 -1.30 -5.77 -12.19
C VAL A 77 -1.33 -5.31 -13.65
N GLY A 78 -0.17 -5.35 -14.31
CA GLY A 78 0.04 -4.61 -15.57
C GLY A 78 -0.11 -3.10 -15.34
N ASP A 79 -1.03 -2.47 -16.07
CA ASP A 79 -1.38 -1.04 -15.89
C ASP A 79 -2.71 -0.84 -15.14
N GLN A 80 -3.25 -1.90 -14.53
CA GLN A 80 -4.55 -1.86 -13.84
C GLN A 80 -4.37 -1.86 -12.33
N HIS A 81 -5.09 -0.95 -11.66
CA HIS A 81 -5.25 -0.97 -10.21
C HIS A 81 -6.12 -2.17 -9.80
N ARG A 82 -5.57 -3.05 -8.96
CA ARG A 82 -6.25 -4.21 -8.40
C ARG A 82 -6.36 -4.09 -6.90
N GLY A 83 -7.41 -4.69 -6.35
CA GLY A 83 -7.81 -4.47 -4.97
C GLY A 83 -9.07 -3.61 -4.87
N ALA A 84 -9.62 -3.51 -3.67
CA ALA A 84 -10.78 -2.68 -3.38
C ALA A 84 -10.47 -1.82 -2.15
N VAL A 85 -10.23 -0.53 -2.37
CA VAL A 85 -9.92 0.41 -1.29
C VAL A 85 -10.85 1.60 -1.41
N TYR A 86 -11.60 1.90 -0.36
CA TYR A 86 -12.32 3.17 -0.31
C TYR A 86 -11.34 4.27 0.05
N SER A 87 -11.26 5.32 -0.75
CA SER A 87 -10.43 6.49 -0.46
C SER A 87 -11.32 7.70 -0.19
N THR A 88 -11.17 8.29 1.00
CA THR A 88 -11.87 9.53 1.35
C THR A 88 -11.43 10.68 0.46
N SER A 89 -10.15 10.75 0.07
CA SER A 89 -9.67 11.81 -0.82
C SER A 89 -10.23 11.75 -2.24
N LEU A 90 -10.77 10.60 -2.64
CA LEU A 90 -11.40 10.36 -3.94
C LEU A 90 -12.92 10.18 -3.85
N SER A 91 -13.47 10.04 -2.65
CA SER A 91 -14.88 9.74 -2.36
C SER A 91 -15.40 8.53 -3.13
N GLY A 92 -14.71 7.40 -3.00
CA GLY A 92 -15.16 6.15 -3.60
C GLY A 92 -14.12 5.04 -3.58
N VAL A 93 -14.56 3.88 -4.08
CA VAL A 93 -13.73 2.69 -4.23
C VAL A 93 -12.76 2.86 -5.39
N VAL A 94 -11.49 2.60 -5.12
CA VAL A 94 -10.39 2.58 -6.07
C VAL A 94 -9.98 1.13 -6.33
N GLY A 95 -9.69 0.84 -7.59
CA GLY A 95 -9.26 -0.48 -8.04
C GLY A 95 -10.42 -1.39 -8.44
N THR A 96 -10.06 -2.57 -8.94
CA THR A 96 -11.01 -3.64 -9.23
C THR A 96 -10.77 -4.79 -8.25
N PRO A 97 -11.83 -5.27 -7.56
CA PRO A 97 -11.75 -6.48 -6.73
C PRO A 97 -11.17 -7.66 -7.50
N VAL A 98 -10.51 -8.55 -6.78
CA VAL A 98 -9.91 -9.79 -7.32
C VAL A 98 -10.59 -10.99 -6.67
N ALA A 99 -10.80 -12.08 -7.41
CA ALA A 99 -11.42 -13.30 -6.88
C ALA A 99 -10.41 -14.24 -6.20
N ALA A 100 -9.13 -14.11 -6.54
CA ALA A 100 -8.01 -14.84 -5.97
C ALA A 100 -6.76 -13.92 -6.03
N PRO A 101 -5.71 -14.21 -5.25
CA PRO A 101 -4.48 -13.42 -5.28
C PRO A 101 -3.88 -13.31 -6.69
N LEU A 102 -3.46 -12.10 -7.05
CA LEU A 102 -2.79 -11.80 -8.32
C LEU A 102 -1.37 -11.29 -8.09
N ARG A 103 -0.42 -11.77 -8.89
CA ARG A 103 0.95 -11.24 -8.87
C ARG A 103 0.95 -9.76 -9.23
N THR A 104 1.67 -8.96 -8.45
CA THR A 104 1.69 -7.50 -8.59
C THR A 104 3.11 -6.97 -8.81
N SER A 105 3.22 -5.89 -9.59
CA SER A 105 4.49 -5.20 -9.86
C SER A 105 4.76 -4.04 -8.89
N SER A 106 3.77 -3.65 -8.09
CA SER A 106 3.92 -2.69 -7.01
C SER A 106 2.67 -2.66 -6.14
N VAL A 107 2.82 -2.32 -4.88
CA VAL A 107 1.70 -2.14 -3.95
C VAL A 107 1.63 -0.70 -3.46
N ASP A 108 0.43 -0.29 -3.05
CA ASP A 108 0.27 0.95 -2.30
C ASP A 108 0.73 0.76 -0.86
N GLU A 109 1.21 1.84 -0.29
CA GLU A 109 1.81 1.84 1.03
C GLU A 109 0.80 1.73 2.19
N LEU A 110 -0.49 1.96 1.93
CA LEU A 110 -1.52 2.02 2.98
C LEU A 110 -1.57 0.78 3.87
N VAL A 111 -1.38 -0.40 3.28
CA VAL A 111 -1.20 -1.68 3.99
C VAL A 111 -0.22 -2.55 3.22
N ILE A 112 0.80 -3.06 3.91
CA ILE A 112 1.76 -4.03 3.39
C ILE A 112 1.85 -5.17 4.38
N ILE A 113 1.74 -6.40 3.90
CA ILE A 113 1.85 -7.61 4.70
C ILE A 113 3.12 -8.33 4.25
N LEU A 114 4.00 -8.65 5.21
CA LEU A 114 5.23 -9.39 4.95
C LEU A 114 5.17 -10.77 5.59
N ASN A 115 5.66 -11.75 4.84
CA ASN A 115 6.07 -13.05 5.37
C ASN A 115 7.47 -12.89 6.00
N ARG A 116 7.64 -13.12 7.30
CA ARG A 116 8.94 -13.00 7.96
C ARG A 116 9.99 -13.90 7.32
N ALA A 117 9.62 -15.11 6.91
CA ALA A 117 10.52 -16.08 6.32
C ALA A 117 11.15 -15.59 5.01
N SER A 118 10.56 -14.58 4.36
CA SER A 118 11.15 -13.91 3.20
C SER A 118 12.48 -13.20 3.52
N GLY A 119 12.72 -12.82 4.77
CA GLY A 119 13.87 -12.01 5.16
C GLY A 119 13.91 -10.61 4.53
N LEU A 120 12.82 -10.18 3.90
CA LEU A 120 12.75 -8.88 3.24
C LEU A 120 12.85 -7.74 4.25
N ARG A 121 13.60 -6.71 3.87
CA ARG A 121 13.74 -5.47 4.63
C ARG A 121 13.52 -4.28 3.71
N PHE A 122 12.97 -3.20 4.27
CA PHE A 122 12.84 -1.96 3.52
C PHE A 122 14.21 -1.33 3.33
N ASP A 123 14.43 -0.61 2.23
CA ASP A 123 15.71 0.07 2.00
C ASP A 123 15.85 1.29 2.93
N PRO A 124 16.79 1.28 3.91
CA PRO A 124 16.96 2.39 4.83
C PRO A 124 17.47 3.66 4.14
N ALA A 125 18.02 3.56 2.92
CA ALA A 125 18.45 4.71 2.13
C ALA A 125 17.30 5.37 1.35
N LEU A 126 16.12 4.74 1.29
CA LEU A 126 14.93 5.35 0.67
C LEU A 126 14.41 6.49 1.58
N PRO A 127 14.42 7.74 1.11
CA PRO A 127 13.99 8.87 1.93
C PRO A 127 12.46 9.01 1.93
N ASP A 128 11.97 9.78 2.90
CA ASP A 128 10.57 10.20 2.98
C ASP A 128 9.57 9.03 3.18
N TRP A 129 8.32 9.26 2.79
CA TRP A 129 7.17 8.41 3.11
C TRP A 129 6.44 7.97 1.84
N HIS A 130 7.19 7.71 0.76
CA HIS A 130 6.62 7.38 -0.55
C HIS A 130 7.42 6.31 -1.26
N LEU A 131 6.74 5.54 -2.12
CA LEU A 131 7.32 4.54 -3.02
C LEU A 131 8.03 3.37 -2.34
N TYR A 132 7.91 3.23 -1.01
CA TYR A 132 8.47 2.09 -0.29
C TYR A 132 7.66 0.81 -0.54
N GLY A 133 6.38 0.92 -0.92
CA GLY A 133 5.58 -0.22 -1.38
C GLY A 133 6.05 -0.72 -2.75
N THR A 134 6.40 0.19 -3.66
CA THR A 134 7.04 -0.19 -4.94
C THR A 134 8.44 -0.77 -4.69
N ASP A 135 9.24 -0.12 -3.85
CA ASP A 135 10.62 -0.55 -3.59
C ASP A 135 10.72 -1.94 -2.96
N ILE A 136 9.85 -2.26 -2.00
CA ILE A 136 9.86 -3.58 -1.33
C ILE A 136 9.44 -4.70 -2.29
N VAL A 137 8.50 -4.44 -3.21
CA VAL A 137 8.09 -5.40 -4.25
C VAL A 137 9.24 -5.67 -5.23
N GLN A 138 9.95 -4.62 -5.67
CA GLN A 138 11.13 -4.81 -6.53
C GLN A 138 12.26 -5.54 -5.78
N THR A 139 12.41 -5.27 -4.47
CA THR A 139 13.36 -5.99 -3.61
C THR A 139 13.00 -7.48 -3.51
N ALA A 140 11.71 -7.82 -3.37
CA ALA A 140 11.22 -9.19 -3.40
C ALA A 140 11.57 -9.89 -4.71
N GLY A 141 11.28 -9.25 -5.85
CA GLY A 141 11.62 -9.78 -7.18
C GLY A 141 13.12 -10.02 -7.37
N ALA A 142 13.98 -9.11 -6.89
CA ALA A 142 15.43 -9.28 -6.92
C ALA A 142 15.92 -10.47 -6.06
N ASN A 143 15.15 -10.85 -5.03
CA ASN A 143 15.38 -12.02 -4.19
C ASN A 143 14.58 -13.26 -4.65
N ARG A 144 14.04 -13.24 -5.88
CA ARG A 144 13.25 -14.35 -6.47
C ARG A 144 12.00 -14.72 -5.66
N MET A 145 11.39 -13.73 -5.03
CA MET A 145 10.13 -13.85 -4.31
C MET A 145 9.06 -13.07 -5.04
N GLU A 146 7.82 -13.56 -4.99
CA GLU A 146 6.68 -12.89 -5.61
C GLU A 146 6.00 -11.94 -4.61
N ALA A 147 5.32 -10.94 -5.17
CA ALA A 147 4.42 -10.05 -4.46
C ALA A 147 2.99 -10.24 -4.97
N TRP A 148 2.01 -10.13 -4.08
CA TRP A 148 0.61 -10.44 -4.36
C TRP A 148 -0.33 -9.31 -3.94
N VAL A 149 -1.39 -9.13 -4.72
CA VAL A 149 -2.59 -8.38 -4.33
C VAL A 149 -3.73 -9.35 -4.12
N ALA A 150 -4.47 -9.22 -3.03
CA ALA A 150 -5.63 -10.06 -2.72
C ALA A 150 -6.87 -9.22 -2.37
N HIS A 151 -8.01 -9.89 -2.25
CA HIS A 151 -9.25 -9.26 -1.78
C HIS A 151 -9.19 -9.06 -0.27
N LEU A 152 -8.68 -7.90 0.13
CA LEU A 152 -8.53 -7.49 1.52
C LEU A 152 -9.07 -6.07 1.68
N PRO A 153 -10.39 -5.85 1.54
CA PRO A 153 -10.97 -4.52 1.44
C PRO A 153 -10.66 -3.68 2.69
N VAL A 154 -10.29 -2.42 2.47
CA VAL A 154 -10.02 -1.46 3.56
C VAL A 154 -10.56 -0.08 3.21
N VAL A 155 -10.86 0.70 4.24
CA VAL A 155 -11.14 2.13 4.11
C VAL A 155 -9.87 2.89 4.44
N HIS A 156 -9.35 3.63 3.47
CA HIS A 156 -8.25 4.57 3.64
C HIS A 156 -8.84 5.97 3.86
N ASN A 157 -8.84 6.42 5.10
CA ASN A 157 -9.41 7.72 5.49
C ASN A 157 -8.45 8.88 5.19
N ASP A 158 -7.99 8.93 3.94
CA ASP A 158 -6.89 9.76 3.51
C ASP A 158 -7.32 11.20 3.21
N ARG A 159 -6.42 12.14 3.47
CA ARG A 159 -6.65 13.55 3.17
C ARG A 159 -6.37 13.87 1.70
N PHE A 160 -7.07 14.87 1.18
CA PHE A 160 -6.79 15.37 -0.16
C PHE A 160 -5.38 15.96 -0.30
N HIS A 161 -4.61 15.38 -1.23
CA HIS A 161 -3.30 15.88 -1.63
C HIS A 161 -3.34 16.51 -3.03
N GLY A 162 -3.11 17.82 -3.09
CA GLY A 162 -3.22 18.60 -4.33
C GLY A 162 -2.17 18.26 -5.39
N TYR A 163 -0.95 17.88 -4.97
CA TYR A 163 0.16 17.53 -5.86
C TYR A 163 1.25 16.73 -5.14
N LEU A 164 2.12 16.07 -5.91
CA LEU A 164 3.28 15.33 -5.39
C LEU A 164 4.45 16.28 -5.08
N GLY A 165 4.74 16.44 -3.80
CA GLY A 165 5.71 17.40 -3.25
C GLY A 165 7.19 17.05 -3.44
N LYS A 166 8.05 17.75 -2.70
CA LYS A 166 9.51 17.53 -2.72
C LYS A 166 9.92 16.15 -2.18
N GLY A 167 9.22 15.67 -1.14
CA GLY A 167 9.45 14.34 -0.55
C GLY A 167 9.22 13.24 -1.59
N PHE A 168 8.06 13.24 -2.24
CA PHE A 168 7.78 12.33 -3.34
C PHE A 168 8.84 12.41 -4.46
N ALA A 169 9.30 13.62 -4.83
CA ALA A 169 10.34 13.77 -5.85
C ALA A 169 11.72 13.22 -5.44
N ARG A 170 12.04 13.18 -4.14
CA ARG A 170 13.26 12.54 -3.63
C ARG A 170 13.11 11.02 -3.70
N ALA A 171 12.02 10.48 -3.16
CA ALA A 171 11.71 9.04 -3.24
C ALA A 171 11.67 8.54 -4.69
N TYR A 172 10.97 9.26 -5.58
CA TYR A 172 10.92 8.95 -7.02
C TYR A 172 12.30 8.80 -7.62
N ARG A 173 13.20 9.76 -7.36
CA ARG A 173 14.56 9.72 -7.89
C ARG A 173 15.40 8.62 -7.24
N ALA A 174 15.16 8.27 -5.99
CA ALA A 174 15.85 7.18 -5.31
C ALA A 174 15.45 5.83 -5.95
N VAL A 175 14.15 5.52 -6.01
CA VAL A 175 13.61 4.29 -6.59
C VAL A 175 13.95 4.18 -8.08
N TRP A 176 13.78 5.27 -8.85
CA TRP A 176 14.11 5.29 -10.28
C TRP A 176 15.59 5.00 -10.55
N ARG A 177 16.52 5.48 -9.70
CA ARG A 177 17.95 5.18 -9.85
C ARG A 177 18.29 3.75 -9.43
N LYS A 178 17.75 3.31 -8.30
CA LYS A 178 17.98 1.97 -7.74
C LYS A 178 17.54 0.89 -8.73
N TRP A 179 16.34 1.02 -9.26
CA TRP A 179 15.70 0.03 -10.14
C TRP A 179 15.79 0.37 -11.62
N ARG A 180 16.86 1.06 -12.02
CA ARG A 180 16.99 1.58 -13.39
C ARG A 180 17.01 0.48 -14.46
N ARG A 181 17.44 -0.74 -14.11
CA ARG A 181 17.53 -1.89 -15.03
C ARG A 181 16.19 -2.63 -15.18
N GLU A 182 15.31 -2.43 -14.20
CA GLU A 182 14.01 -3.09 -14.07
C GLU A 182 12.88 -2.20 -14.62
N LEU A 183 13.18 -0.97 -15.04
CA LEU A 183 12.21 -0.08 -15.67
C LEU A 183 11.75 -0.64 -17.02
N PRO A 184 10.46 -0.47 -17.38
CA PRO A 184 9.47 0.33 -16.69
C PRO A 184 8.78 -0.39 -15.52
N VAL A 185 8.54 0.34 -14.42
CA VAL A 185 7.76 -0.15 -13.27
C VAL A 185 6.53 0.74 -13.10
N ARG A 186 5.34 0.14 -13.04
CA ARG A 186 4.09 0.86 -12.77
C ARG A 186 3.88 0.93 -11.26
N THR A 187 3.87 2.13 -10.68
CA THR A 187 3.48 2.37 -9.27
C THR A 187 1.97 2.63 -9.18
N PRO A 188 1.35 2.58 -7.99
CA PRO A 188 -0.06 2.96 -7.82
C PRO A 188 -0.35 4.40 -8.26
N VAL A 189 0.64 5.29 -8.20
CA VAL A 189 0.46 6.71 -8.49
C VAL A 189 0.82 7.05 -9.95
N LEU A 190 1.96 6.58 -10.43
CA LEU A 190 2.48 6.93 -11.76
C LEU A 190 3.43 5.85 -12.31
N TRP A 191 3.89 6.02 -13.55
CA TRP A 191 4.90 5.15 -14.14
C TRP A 191 6.32 5.58 -13.73
N LEU A 192 7.22 4.63 -13.51
CA LEU A 192 8.67 4.83 -13.49
C LEU A 192 9.22 4.36 -14.84
N ARG A 193 9.48 5.29 -15.76
CA ARG A 193 10.07 4.97 -17.07
C ARG A 193 11.49 5.49 -17.19
N TRP A 194 12.25 4.90 -18.10
CA TRP A 194 13.67 5.23 -18.35
C TRP A 194 13.92 6.71 -18.63
N HIS A 195 12.95 7.46 -19.16
CA HIS A 195 13.09 8.89 -19.45
C HIS A 195 12.84 9.79 -18.22
N GLY A 196 12.25 9.28 -17.13
CA GLY A 196 12.08 10.02 -15.86
C GLY A 196 11.10 11.21 -15.90
N LEU A 197 10.27 11.31 -16.94
CA LEU A 197 9.37 12.47 -17.16
C LEU A 197 8.00 12.31 -16.49
N ASP A 198 7.68 11.13 -15.97
CA ASP A 198 6.36 10.79 -15.44
C ASP A 198 5.92 11.68 -14.28
N LEU A 199 6.84 12.05 -13.39
CA LEU A 199 6.52 12.96 -12.30
C LEU A 199 6.14 14.36 -12.80
N ALA A 200 6.83 14.87 -13.82
CA ALA A 200 6.51 16.17 -14.42
C ALA A 200 5.15 16.13 -15.12
N LEU A 201 4.87 15.08 -15.89
CA LEU A 201 3.58 14.87 -16.55
C LEU A 201 2.44 14.72 -15.54
N TYR A 202 2.66 13.95 -14.46
CA TYR A 202 1.71 13.82 -13.37
C TYR A 202 1.39 15.18 -12.76
N ARG A 203 2.42 15.97 -12.40
CA ARG A 203 2.23 17.29 -11.79
C ARG A 203 1.42 18.23 -12.68
N LEU A 204 1.67 18.23 -13.98
CA LEU A 204 0.91 19.02 -14.94
C LEU A 204 -0.58 18.61 -14.95
N ARG A 205 -0.87 17.30 -15.00
CA ARG A 205 -2.24 16.77 -14.96
C ARG A 205 -2.93 17.09 -13.62
N ALA A 206 -2.23 16.87 -12.52
CA ALA A 206 -2.72 17.12 -11.17
C ALA A 206 -3.05 18.60 -10.94
N TRP A 207 -2.23 19.51 -11.48
CA TRP A 207 -2.48 20.95 -11.45
C TRP A 207 -3.76 21.30 -12.23
N LYS A 208 -3.92 20.79 -13.46
CA LYS A 208 -5.11 21.02 -14.29
C LYS A 208 -6.40 20.53 -13.64
N SER A 209 -6.37 19.38 -12.95
CA SER A 209 -7.54 18.78 -12.30
C SER A 209 -7.71 19.16 -10.82
N ARG A 210 -6.88 20.05 -10.28
CA ARG A 210 -6.82 20.31 -8.83
C ARG A 210 -8.15 20.75 -8.24
N ARG A 211 -8.85 21.68 -8.88
CA ARG A 211 -10.13 22.21 -8.37
C ARG A 211 -11.18 21.10 -8.29
N GLN A 212 -11.36 20.37 -9.39
CA GLN A 212 -12.30 19.25 -9.48
C GLN A 212 -12.02 18.16 -8.45
N ARG A 213 -10.75 17.74 -8.26
CA ARG A 213 -10.42 16.72 -7.27
C ARG A 213 -10.64 17.21 -5.84
N LYS A 214 -10.36 18.49 -5.57
CA LYS A 214 -10.62 19.08 -4.25
C LYS A 214 -12.12 19.14 -3.93
N GLU A 215 -12.95 19.48 -4.92
CA GLU A 215 -14.41 19.52 -4.78
C GLU A 215 -15.02 18.13 -4.56
N ARG A 216 -14.36 17.08 -5.05
CA ARG A 216 -14.82 15.69 -4.88
C ARG A 216 -14.37 15.04 -3.57
N ALA A 217 -13.28 15.51 -2.96
CA ALA A 217 -12.72 14.89 -1.77
C ALA A 217 -13.73 14.92 -0.61
N GLY A 218 -13.88 13.79 0.06
CA GLY A 218 -14.81 13.59 1.17
C GLY A 218 -14.29 14.19 2.47
N ASP A 219 -15.14 14.13 3.49
CA ASP A 219 -14.79 14.56 4.84
C ASP A 219 -14.08 13.45 5.61
N THR A 220 -12.82 13.67 5.98
CA THR A 220 -12.04 12.75 6.81
C THR A 220 -12.48 12.69 8.27
N ALA A 221 -13.37 13.59 8.70
CA ALA A 221 -13.97 13.54 10.03
C ALA A 221 -15.14 12.54 10.13
N THR A 222 -15.68 12.11 8.98
CA THR A 222 -16.70 11.06 8.93
C THR A 222 -16.13 9.76 9.45
N ASP A 223 -16.93 9.04 10.23
CA ASP A 223 -16.59 7.72 10.73
C ASP A 223 -16.34 6.74 9.54
N PRO A 224 -15.14 6.12 9.43
CA PRO A 224 -14.82 5.17 8.37
C PRO A 224 -15.81 4.01 8.25
N LYS A 225 -16.54 3.66 9.31
CA LYS A 225 -17.61 2.66 9.30
C LYS A 225 -18.72 3.00 8.31
N VAL A 226 -19.03 4.28 8.15
CA VAL A 226 -20.04 4.75 7.18
C VAL A 226 -19.61 4.35 5.78
N PHE A 227 -18.35 4.60 5.41
CA PHE A 227 -17.83 4.25 4.09
C PHE A 227 -17.70 2.75 3.88
N SER A 228 -17.33 2.01 4.93
CA SER A 228 -17.29 0.54 4.92
C SER A 228 -18.70 -0.05 4.69
N ALA A 229 -19.73 0.49 5.35
CA ALA A 229 -21.12 0.11 5.14
C ALA A 229 -21.65 0.48 3.75
N GLU A 230 -21.29 1.67 3.23
CA GLU A 230 -21.60 2.08 1.84
C GLU A 230 -21.00 1.11 0.79
N CYS A 231 -19.84 0.51 1.10
CA CYS A 231 -19.22 -0.49 0.26
C CYS A 231 -19.80 -1.91 0.43
N GLY A 232 -20.71 -2.11 1.39
CA GLY A 232 -21.23 -3.42 1.75
C GLY A 232 -20.21 -4.31 2.47
N TRP A 233 -19.17 -3.73 3.07
CA TRP A 233 -18.14 -4.47 3.82
C TRP A 233 -18.51 -4.65 5.30
N GLU A 234 -19.43 -3.84 5.80
CA GLU A 234 -20.03 -4.04 7.11
C GLU A 234 -21.51 -3.62 7.11
N THR A 235 -22.24 -4.05 8.13
CA THR A 235 -23.62 -3.61 8.35
C THR A 235 -23.63 -2.17 8.87
N ALA A 236 -24.56 -1.35 8.37
CA ALA A 236 -24.78 0.03 8.81
C ALA A 236 -25.26 0.12 10.28
#